data_AF-A0A6B3CWA9-F1
#
_entry.id   AF-A0A6B3CWA9-F1
#
_cell.length_a   1.000
_cell.length_b   1.000
_cell.length_c   1.000
_cell.angle_alpha   90.00
_cell.angle_beta   90.00
_cell.angle_gamma   90.00
#
_symmetry.space_group_name_H-M   'P 1'
#
loop_
_entity.id
_entity.type
_entity.pdbx_description
1 polymer ?
#
loop_
_entity_poly.entity_id
_entity_poly.type
_entity_poly.pdbx_seq_one_letter_code
_entity_poly.pdbx_strand_id
1 'polypeptide(L)'
;AGLAGGERAARKHDVFLARPRGWRNQVWETGHMQAPVLVDVDGKARRPWITWFTDCSTNAVTGVAVTPVHPSRESVLATLRSAVLREEPYGPFGG
;
A
#
# COMPACT_ATOMS: atom_id res chain seq x y z
N ALA A 1 -10.43 -20.47 16.06
CA ALA A 1 -11.10 -19.91 17.25
C ALA A 1 -11.88 -18.63 16.94
N GLY A 2 -11.28 -17.58 16.33
CA GLY A 2 -11.96 -16.29 16.11
C GLY A 2 -13.07 -16.24 15.05
N LEU A 3 -12.97 -17.01 13.96
CA LEU A 3 -13.93 -16.93 12.83
C LEU A 3 -15.36 -17.41 13.20
N ALA A 4 -15.49 -18.30 14.18
CA ALA A 4 -16.79 -18.81 14.62
C ALA A 4 -17.67 -17.73 15.29
N GLY A 5 -17.05 -16.66 15.83
CA GLY A 5 -17.75 -15.53 16.44
C GLY A 5 -17.95 -14.33 15.50
N GLY A 6 -17.70 -14.50 14.20
CA GLY A 6 -17.75 -13.44 13.21
C GLY A 6 -16.56 -12.48 13.26
N GLU A 7 -16.66 -11.42 12.46
CA GLU A 7 -15.57 -10.49 12.15
C GLU A 7 -14.98 -9.80 13.40
N ARG A 8 -15.86 -9.30 14.29
CA ARG A 8 -15.44 -8.64 15.53
C ARG A 8 -14.71 -9.59 16.50
N ALA A 9 -15.07 -10.86 16.53
CA ALA A 9 -14.37 -11.86 17.34
C ALA A 9 -13.03 -12.25 16.71
N ALA A 10 -12.97 -12.36 15.39
CA ALA A 10 -11.72 -12.57 14.66
C ALA A 10 -10.72 -11.43 14.94
N ARG A 11 -11.15 -10.17 14.94
CA ARG A 11 -10.31 -9.01 15.26
C ARG A 11 -9.67 -9.05 16.66
N LYS A 12 -10.27 -9.70 17.64
CA LYS A 12 -9.67 -9.84 18.99
C LYS A 12 -8.41 -10.71 18.99
N HIS A 13 -8.24 -11.52 17.96
CA HIS A 13 -7.07 -12.35 17.74
C HIS A 13 -6.16 -11.79 16.63
N ASP A 14 -6.51 -10.63 16.09
CA ASP A 14 -5.76 -9.95 15.04
C ASP A 14 -4.92 -8.82 15.66
N VAL A 15 -3.78 -8.52 15.03
CA VAL A 15 -2.91 -7.40 15.39
C VAL A 15 -3.37 -6.08 14.76
N PHE A 16 -4.55 -6.08 14.14
CA PHE A 16 -5.14 -4.94 13.45
C PHE A 16 -5.20 -3.69 14.33
N LEU A 17 -4.52 -2.62 13.90
CA LEU A 17 -4.43 -1.33 14.60
C LEU A 17 -3.86 -1.39 16.04
N ALA A 18 -3.12 -2.45 16.38
CA ALA A 18 -2.52 -2.59 17.71
C ALA A 18 -1.15 -1.89 17.85
N ARG A 19 -0.58 -1.35 16.77
CA ARG A 19 0.72 -0.68 16.81
C ARG A 19 0.62 0.66 17.56
N PRO A 20 1.49 0.92 18.55
CA PRO A 20 1.58 2.23 19.17
C PRO A 20 1.85 3.31 18.13
N ARG A 21 1.16 4.46 18.24
CA ARG A 21 1.34 5.56 17.30
C ARG A 21 2.71 6.21 17.52
N GLY A 22 3.52 6.28 16.46
CA GLY A 22 4.77 7.03 16.43
C GLY A 22 4.59 8.44 15.84
N TRP A 23 5.70 9.07 15.48
CA TRP A 23 5.69 10.32 14.71
C TRP A 23 5.35 10.04 13.24
N ARG A 24 4.71 11.01 12.57
CA ARG A 24 4.49 10.94 11.11
C ARG A 24 5.84 10.81 10.40
N ASN A 25 5.91 9.95 9.39
CA ASN A 25 7.13 9.63 8.62
C ASN A 25 8.26 8.97 9.43
N GLN A 26 7.97 8.47 10.63
CA GLN A 26 9.00 7.78 11.42
C GLN A 26 9.35 6.41 10.83
N VAL A 27 8.33 5.66 10.38
CA VAL A 27 8.48 4.33 9.76
C VAL A 27 7.42 4.19 8.68
N TRP A 28 7.84 3.69 7.51
CA TRP A 28 6.94 3.27 6.44
C TRP A 28 7.06 1.77 6.22
N GLU A 29 5.93 1.14 5.88
CA GLU A 29 5.87 -0.24 5.42
C GLU A 29 5.49 -0.28 3.95
N THR A 30 5.96 -1.28 3.22
CA THR A 30 5.64 -1.47 1.80
C THR A 30 4.92 -2.78 1.57
N GLY A 31 4.00 -2.77 0.61
CA GLY A 31 3.25 -3.94 0.18
C GLY A 31 3.08 -4.00 -1.33
N HIS A 32 2.77 -5.20 -1.83
CA HIS A 32 2.39 -5.44 -3.22
C HIS A 32 1.15 -6.32 -3.27
N MET A 33 0.26 -6.04 -4.23
CA MET A 33 -0.91 -6.87 -4.52
C MET A 33 -1.15 -6.92 -6.02
N GLN A 34 -1.49 -8.09 -6.55
CA GLN A 34 -2.11 -8.18 -7.87
C GLN A 34 -3.59 -7.80 -7.76
N ALA A 35 -3.99 -6.72 -8.41
CA ALA A 35 -5.37 -6.28 -8.40
C ALA A 35 -6.30 -7.37 -8.99
N PRO A 36 -7.45 -7.65 -8.37
CA PRO A 36 -8.41 -8.63 -8.87
C PRO A 36 -9.30 -8.06 -9.99
N VAL A 37 -8.72 -7.22 -10.85
CA VAL A 37 -9.41 -6.56 -11.97
C VAL A 37 -8.60 -6.75 -13.24
N LEU A 38 -9.26 -6.91 -14.38
CA LEU A 38 -8.61 -6.87 -15.69
C LEU A 38 -8.63 -5.43 -16.21
N VAL A 39 -7.48 -4.97 -16.69
CA VAL A 39 -7.32 -3.69 -17.38
C VAL A 39 -6.71 -3.94 -18.76
N ASP A 40 -7.05 -3.09 -19.72
CA ASP A 40 -6.38 -3.10 -21.02
C ASP A 40 -5.01 -2.44 -20.90
N VAL A 41 -3.98 -3.15 -21.35
CA VAL A 41 -2.60 -2.65 -21.44
C VAL A 41 -2.11 -2.97 -22.84
N ASP A 42 -2.06 -1.93 -23.68
CA ASP A 42 -1.65 -2.03 -25.09
C ASP A 42 -2.44 -3.10 -25.85
N GLY A 43 -3.78 -3.12 -25.71
CA GLY A 43 -4.67 -4.08 -26.37
C GLY A 43 -4.66 -5.48 -25.77
N LYS A 44 -4.07 -5.66 -24.58
CA LYS A 44 -4.02 -6.95 -23.86
C LYS A 44 -4.63 -6.80 -22.47
N ALA A 45 -5.63 -7.64 -22.19
CA ALA A 45 -6.20 -7.75 -20.85
C ALA A 45 -5.17 -8.31 -19.86
N ARG A 46 -4.86 -7.55 -18.80
CA ARG A 46 -3.91 -7.94 -17.75
C ARG A 46 -4.44 -7.59 -16.36
N ARG A 47 -3.99 -8.32 -15.35
CA ARG A 47 -4.19 -7.95 -13.94
C ARG A 47 -2.98 -7.15 -13.47
N PRO A 48 -3.13 -5.84 -13.18
CA PRO A 48 -2.01 -5.01 -12.80
C PRO A 48 -1.57 -5.33 -11.37
N TRP A 49 -0.31 -5.00 -11.07
CA TRP A 49 0.23 -5.01 -9.72
C TRP A 49 0.24 -3.60 -9.16
N ILE A 50 -0.15 -3.48 -7.89
CA ILE A 50 -0.11 -2.24 -7.13
C ILE A 50 0.99 -2.40 -6.09
N THR A 51 1.90 -1.44 -6.04
CA THR A 51 2.91 -1.26 -4.99
C THR A 51 2.58 -0.01 -4.21
N TRP A 52 2.65 -0.05 -2.88
CA TRP A 52 2.41 1.13 -2.06
C TRP A 52 3.31 1.18 -0.82
N PHE A 53 3.54 2.40 -0.32
CA PHE A 53 4.05 2.66 1.01
C PHE A 53 2.91 3.13 1.93
N THR A 54 2.96 2.76 3.20
CA THR A 54 2.02 3.19 4.24
C THR A 54 2.79 3.74 5.42
N ASP A 55 2.41 4.93 5.90
CA ASP A 55 2.94 5.49 7.15
C ASP A 55 2.38 4.75 8.36
N CYS A 56 3.26 4.13 9.15
CA CYS A 56 2.84 3.29 10.27
C CYS A 56 2.17 4.06 11.43
N SER A 57 2.33 5.38 11.48
CA SER A 57 1.80 6.23 12.57
C SER A 57 0.40 6.77 12.28
N THR A 58 0.05 6.92 11.00
CA THR A 58 -1.21 7.52 10.53
C THR A 58 -2.03 6.58 9.65
N ASN A 59 -1.46 5.46 9.19
CA ASN A 59 -2.02 4.56 8.17
C ASN A 59 -2.30 5.24 6.81
N ALA A 60 -1.75 6.43 6.58
CA ALA A 60 -1.85 7.08 5.27
C ALA A 60 -1.05 6.26 4.24
N VAL A 61 -1.63 5.98 3.08
CA VAL A 61 -0.88 5.51 1.93
C VAL A 61 -0.01 6.67 1.48
N THR A 62 1.30 6.53 1.68
CA THR A 62 2.26 7.56 1.38
C THR A 62 2.88 7.39 0.02
N GLY A 63 2.35 6.60 -0.91
CA GLY A 63 2.91 6.54 -2.26
C GLY A 63 2.43 5.29 -2.95
N VAL A 64 2.24 5.38 -4.27
CA VAL A 64 1.70 4.28 -5.07
C VAL A 64 2.37 4.22 -6.44
N ALA A 65 2.58 3.01 -6.94
CA ALA A 65 2.82 2.73 -8.34
C ALA A 65 1.96 1.56 -8.80
N VAL A 66 1.36 1.68 -9.98
CA VAL A 66 0.59 0.63 -10.65
C VAL A 66 1.34 0.21 -11.90
N THR A 67 1.66 -1.09 -12.01
CA THR A 67 2.44 -1.61 -13.13
C THR A 67 1.75 -2.82 -13.77
N PRO A 68 1.88 -3.02 -15.09
CA PRO A 68 1.29 -4.17 -15.78
C PRO A 68 2.13 -5.45 -15.66
N VAL A 69 3.25 -5.38 -14.94
CA VAL A 69 4.25 -6.45 -14.77
C VAL A 69 4.36 -6.84 -13.30
N HIS A 70 5.01 -7.96 -13.02
CA HIS A 70 5.27 -8.40 -11.66
C HIS A 70 6.05 -7.33 -10.86
N PRO A 71 5.88 -7.28 -9.53
CA PRO A 71 6.61 -6.34 -8.68
C PRO A 71 8.11 -6.52 -8.85
N SER A 72 8.79 -5.39 -8.98
CA SER A 72 10.24 -5.33 -9.15
C SER A 72 10.82 -4.19 -8.32
N ARG A 73 12.15 -4.12 -8.26
CA ARG A 73 12.85 -2.99 -7.65
C ARG A 73 12.43 -1.65 -8.26
N GLU A 74 12.19 -1.61 -9.57
CA GLU A 74 11.74 -0.41 -10.29
C GLU A 74 10.35 0.03 -9.80
N SER A 75 9.46 -0.93 -9.50
CA SER A 75 8.15 -0.63 -8.91
C SER A 75 8.29 -0.02 -7.51
N VAL A 76 9.19 -0.57 -6.69
CA VAL A 76 9.48 -0.03 -5.33
C VAL A 76 10.06 1.38 -5.42
N LEU A 77 11.04 1.62 -6.28
CA LEU A 77 11.67 2.93 -6.44
C LEU A 77 10.71 3.98 -7.01
N ALA A 78 9.85 3.60 -7.96
CA ALA A 78 8.80 4.49 -8.48
C ALA A 78 7.79 4.86 -7.38
N THR A 79 7.40 3.90 -6.56
CA THR A 79 6.50 4.12 -5.41
C THR A 79 7.18 5.00 -4.35
N LEU A 80 8.47 4.77 -4.06
CA LEU A 80 9.23 5.58 -3.12
C LEU A 80 9.38 7.02 -3.63
N ARG A 81 9.61 7.22 -4.93
CA ARG A 81 9.62 8.56 -5.55
C ARG A 81 8.27 9.25 -5.37
N SER A 82 7.17 8.54 -5.67
CA SER A 82 5.80 9.01 -5.44
C SER A 82 5.56 9.37 -3.96
N ALA A 83 6.30 8.71 -3.05
CA ALA A 83 6.17 8.90 -1.62
C ALA A 83 6.91 10.07 -0.99
N VAL A 84 8.06 10.42 -1.54
CA VAL A 84 8.91 11.49 -0.99
C VAL A 84 8.64 12.84 -1.63
N LEU A 85 8.12 12.85 -2.86
CA LEU A 85 7.86 14.08 -3.60
C LEU A 85 6.59 14.77 -3.11
N ARG A 86 6.65 16.09 -3.06
CA ARG A 86 5.57 16.98 -2.59
C ARG A 86 5.01 17.89 -3.68
N GLU A 87 5.61 17.83 -4.86
CA GLU A 87 5.16 18.54 -6.05
C GLU A 87 4.03 17.78 -6.73
N GLU A 88 3.14 18.49 -7.44
CA GLU A 88 2.13 17.86 -8.27
C GLU A 88 2.77 16.87 -9.26
N PRO A 89 2.22 15.66 -9.46
CA PRO A 89 0.93 15.14 -9.01
C PRO A 89 0.96 14.44 -7.63
N TYR A 90 2.04 14.57 -6.87
CA TYR A 90 2.25 13.85 -5.61
C TYR A 90 1.85 14.66 -4.38
N GLY A 91 1.50 13.92 -3.32
CA GLY A 91 1.29 14.48 -2.00
C GLY A 91 -0.13 14.98 -1.70
N PRO A 92 -0.36 15.46 -0.45
CA PRO A 92 0.66 15.76 0.55
C PRO A 92 0.95 14.55 1.45
N PHE A 93 2.01 13.79 1.21
CA PHE A 93 2.55 12.88 2.22
C PHE A 93 4.02 12.61 1.99
N GLY A 94 4.83 12.42 3.02
CA GLY A 94 5.25 13.58 3.80
C GLY A 94 6.78 13.71 3.75
N GLY A 95 7.26 14.95 3.71
CA GLY A 95 8.57 15.33 4.26
C GLY A 95 8.50 15.58 5.75
#